data_AF-A0A839UGW6-F1
#
_entry.id   AF-A0A839UGW6-F1
#
_cell.length_a   1.000
_cell.length_b   1.000
_cell.length_c   1.000
_cell.angle_alpha   90.00
_cell.angle_beta   90.00
_cell.angle_gamma   90.00
#
_symmetry.space_group_name_H-M   'P 1'
#
loop_
_entity.id
_entity.type
_entity.pdbx_description
1 polymer ?
#
loop_
_entity_poly.entity_id
_entity_poly.type
_entity_poly.pdbx_seq_one_letter_code
_entity_poly.pdbx_strand_id
1 'polypeptide(L)'
;MTLFQPHRFDDQSNRTNECKNALRAAFEELVDDALTAGWDRYEVSLALSELGEQLVQATAESAGSEADIAIAKAIFEIKRAF
;
A
#
# COMPACT_ATOMS: atom_id res chain seq x y z
N MET A 1 14.58 15.21 32.15
CA MET A 1 14.06 15.66 30.84
C MET A 1 15.01 15.15 29.77
N THR A 2 14.76 13.96 29.25
CA THR A 2 15.49 13.41 28.10
C THR A 2 14.73 13.80 26.84
N LEU A 3 15.39 14.58 25.99
CA LEU A 3 14.90 15.01 24.68
C LEU A 3 14.74 13.79 23.79
N PHE A 4 13.50 13.47 23.40
CA PHE A 4 13.21 12.51 22.33
C PHE A 4 13.74 13.10 21.01
N GLN A 5 14.87 12.59 20.54
CA GLN A 5 15.32 12.83 19.16
C GLN A 5 14.38 12.06 18.20
N PRO A 6 13.91 12.68 17.11
CA PRO A 6 12.98 12.03 16.20
C PRO A 6 13.75 11.08 15.28
N HIS A 7 13.80 9.80 15.65
CA HIS A 7 14.27 8.69 14.79
C HIS A 7 13.27 8.42 13.66
N ARG A 8 13.12 9.37 12.73
CA ARG A 8 12.11 9.28 11.64
C ARG A 8 12.43 8.22 10.57
N PHE A 9 13.60 7.60 10.58
CA PHE A 9 13.99 6.59 9.57
C PHE A 9 13.87 5.13 10.04
N ASP A 10 13.96 4.84 11.35
CA ASP A 10 13.74 3.47 11.86
C ASP A 10 12.26 3.07 11.88
N ASP A 11 11.36 4.05 12.05
CA ASP A 11 9.92 3.83 12.09
C ASP A 11 9.36 3.28 10.78
N GLN A 12 9.89 3.65 9.61
CA GLN A 12 9.29 3.25 8.34
C GLN A 12 9.61 1.78 7.98
N SER A 13 10.81 1.31 8.32
CA SER A 13 11.17 -0.12 8.22
C SER A 13 10.35 -0.96 9.20
N ASN A 14 10.17 -0.48 10.43
CA ASN A 14 9.32 -1.14 11.43
C ASN A 14 7.86 -1.20 10.98
N ARG A 15 7.28 -0.10 10.50
CA ARG A 15 5.89 -0.06 10.00
C ARG A 15 5.66 -0.98 8.81
N THR A 16 6.62 -1.09 7.90
CA THR A 16 6.53 -2.01 6.76
C THR A 16 6.55 -3.46 7.24
N ASN A 17 7.41 -3.78 8.20
CA ASN A 17 7.46 -5.12 8.80
C ASN A 17 6.21 -5.45 9.62
N GLU A 18 5.67 -4.49 10.39
CA GLU A 18 4.40 -4.62 11.11
C GLU A 18 3.24 -4.88 10.16
N CYS A 19 3.14 -4.11 9.07
CA CYS A 19 2.15 -4.32 8.02
C CYS A 19 2.27 -5.72 7.40
N LYS A 20 3.49 -6.12 7.02
CA LYS A 20 3.76 -7.48 6.51
C LYS A 20 3.39 -8.57 7.50
N ASN A 21 3.67 -8.37 8.79
CA ASN A 21 3.32 -9.33 9.84
C ASN A 21 1.80 -9.43 10.01
N ALA A 22 1.08 -8.32 9.98
CA ALA A 22 -0.38 -8.29 10.08
C ALA A 22 -1.05 -8.99 8.89
N LEU A 23 -0.49 -8.84 7.68
CA LEU A 23 -1.01 -9.46 6.47
C LEU A 23 -0.61 -10.93 6.30
N ARG A 24 0.44 -11.39 6.98
CA ARG A 24 1.03 -12.73 6.77
C ARG A 24 0.01 -13.86 6.88
N ALA A 25 -0.80 -13.86 7.94
CA ALA A 25 -1.77 -14.94 8.18
C ALA A 25 -2.82 -15.03 7.06
N ALA A 26 -3.37 -13.89 6.63
CA ALA A 26 -4.32 -13.84 5.54
C ALA A 26 -3.68 -14.21 4.19
N PHE A 27 -2.41 -13.84 3.99
CA PHE A 27 -1.67 -14.21 2.78
C PHE A 27 -1.42 -15.72 2.71
N GLU A 28 -1.07 -16.35 3.83
CA GLU A 28 -0.89 -17.80 3.93
C GLU A 28 -2.22 -18.54 3.66
N GLU A 29 -3.33 -18.05 4.21
CA GLU A 29 -4.67 -18.61 3.96
C GLU A 29 -5.05 -18.54 2.46
N LEU A 30 -4.81 -17.41 1.80
CA LEU A 30 -5.06 -17.28 0.35
C LEU A 30 -4.23 -18.27 -0.49
N VAL A 31 -2.98 -18.52 -0.09
CA VAL A 31 -2.13 -19.51 -0.75
C VAL A 31 -2.68 -20.91 -0.54
N ASP A 32 -3.03 -21.26 0.70
CA ASP A 32 -3.54 -22.59 1.05
C ASP A 32 -4.89 -22.89 0.38
N ASP A 33 -5.77 -21.91 0.27
CA ASP A 33 -7.04 -22.04 -0.45
C ASP A 33 -6.82 -22.34 -1.94
N ALA A 34 -5.88 -21.64 -2.58
CA ALA A 34 -5.56 -21.86 -3.99
C ALA A 34 -4.91 -23.24 -4.21
N LEU A 35 -4.02 -23.67 -3.32
CA LEU A 35 -3.42 -25.01 -3.38
C LEU A 35 -4.48 -26.11 -3.15
N THR A 36 -5.43 -25.87 -2.25
CA THR A 36 -6.54 -26.80 -1.97
C THR A 36 -7.50 -26.92 -3.15
N ALA A 37 -7.67 -25.84 -3.92
CA ALA A 37 -8.41 -25.85 -5.18
C ALA A 37 -7.67 -26.59 -6.32
N GLY A 38 -6.42 -27.01 -6.10
CA GLY A 38 -5.63 -27.83 -7.02
C GLY A 38 -4.67 -27.07 -7.92
N TRP A 39 -4.45 -25.78 -7.68
CA TRP A 39 -3.46 -24.98 -8.41
C TRP A 39 -2.03 -25.31 -7.97
N ASP A 40 -1.07 -25.20 -8.89
CA ASP A 40 0.34 -25.37 -8.53
C ASP A 40 0.88 -24.16 -7.76
N ARG A 41 1.83 -24.40 -6.85
CA ARG A 41 2.45 -23.33 -6.03
C ARG A 41 3.09 -22.24 -6.88
N TYR A 42 3.64 -22.57 -8.05
CA TYR A 42 4.19 -21.60 -8.99
C TYR A 42 3.10 -20.73 -9.63
N GLU A 43 1.97 -21.32 -10.02
CA GLU A 43 0.83 -20.57 -10.57
C GLU A 43 0.25 -19.61 -9.53
N VAL A 44 0.12 -20.08 -8.29
CA VAL A 44 -0.35 -19.27 -7.16
C VAL A 44 0.60 -18.10 -6.88
N SER A 45 1.92 -18.34 -6.86
CA SER A 45 2.88 -17.26 -6.59
C SER A 45 2.96 -16.23 -7.72
N LEU A 46 2.83 -16.66 -8.97
CA LEU A 46 2.74 -15.77 -10.12
C LEU A 46 1.49 -14.90 -10.04
N ALA A 47 0.32 -15.50 -9.84
CA ALA A 47 -0.95 -14.77 -9.74
C ALA A 47 -0.96 -13.74 -8.59
N LEU A 48 -0.44 -14.11 -7.41
CA LEU A 48 -0.34 -13.19 -6.27
C LEU A 48 0.62 -12.03 -6.55
N SER A 49 1.69 -12.27 -7.31
CA SER A 49 2.63 -11.21 -7.71
C SER A 49 1.98 -10.22 -8.66
N GLU A 50 1.24 -10.71 -9.66
CA GLU A 50 0.50 -9.86 -10.62
C GLU A 50 -0.59 -9.02 -9.91
N LEU A 51 -1.33 -9.63 -8.97
CA LEU A 51 -2.32 -8.91 -8.17
C LEU A 51 -1.68 -7.84 -7.27
N GLY A 52 -0.51 -8.13 -6.70
CA GLY A 52 0.28 -7.18 -5.93
C GLY A 52 0.74 -5.99 -6.77
N GLU A 53 1.20 -6.23 -7.99
CA GLU A 53 1.59 -5.18 -8.94
C GLU A 53 0.40 -4.29 -9.31
N GLN A 54 -0.77 -4.87 -9.59
CA GLN A 54 -1.99 -4.12 -9.86
C GLN A 54 -2.41 -3.23 -8.69
N LEU A 55 -2.29 -3.72 -7.45
CA LEU A 55 -2.58 -2.93 -6.26
C LEU A 55 -1.63 -1.73 -6.12
N VAL A 56 -0.34 -1.93 -6.41
CA VAL A 56 0.66 -0.86 -6.41
C VAL A 56 0.31 0.19 -7.48
N GLN A 57 -0.01 -0.25 -8.69
CA GLN A 57 -0.41 0.62 -9.79
C GLN A 57 -1.66 1.44 -9.44
N ALA A 58 -2.71 0.81 -8.92
CA ALA A 58 -3.93 1.50 -8.50
C ALA A 58 -3.69 2.50 -7.36
N THR A 59 -2.79 2.16 -6.43
CA THR A 59 -2.41 3.07 -5.32
C THR A 59 -1.66 4.30 -5.86
N ALA A 60 -0.76 4.11 -6.83
CA ALA A 60 -0.04 5.21 -7.47
C ALA A 60 -0.99 6.13 -8.26
N GLU A 61 -1.95 5.57 -9.00
CA GLU A 61 -2.97 6.32 -9.73
C GLU A 61 -3.89 7.12 -8.80
N SER A 62 -4.30 6.52 -7.68
CA SER A 62 -5.10 7.21 -6.67
C SER A 62 -4.34 8.36 -6.02
N ALA A 63 -3.05 8.16 -5.70
CA ALA A 63 -2.21 9.22 -5.14
C ALA A 63 -2.02 10.39 -6.11
N GLY A 64 -1.85 10.10 -7.41
CA GLY A 64 -1.82 11.11 -8.47
C GLY A 64 -3.14 11.90 -8.55
N SER A 65 -4.27 11.20 -8.55
CA SER A 65 -5.60 11.82 -8.58
C SER A 65 -5.87 12.69 -7.35
N GLU A 66 -5.45 12.27 -6.16
CA GLU A 66 -5.63 13.06 -4.93
C GLU A 66 -4.83 14.36 -4.97
N ALA A 67 -3.59 14.30 -5.46
CA ALA A 67 -2.76 15.49 -5.68
C ALA A 67 -3.40 16.46 -6.69
N ASP A 68 -3.92 15.95 -7.80
CA ASP A 68 -4.61 16.75 -8.82
C ASP A 68 -5.89 17.41 -8.27
N ILE A 69 -6.66 16.68 -7.46
CA ILE A 69 -7.84 17.21 -6.77
C ILE A 69 -7.45 18.33 -5.79
N ALA A 70 -6.36 18.16 -5.03
CA ALA A 70 -5.88 19.17 -4.10
C ALA A 70 -5.44 20.45 -4.83
N ILE A 71 -4.74 20.32 -5.96
CA ILE A 71 -4.33 21.45 -6.81
C ILE A 71 -5.56 22.17 -7.38
N ALA A 72 -6.54 21.43 -7.91
CA ALA A 72 -7.76 22.00 -8.46
C ALA A 72 -8.55 22.80 -7.40
N LYS A 73 -8.66 22.27 -6.18
CA LYS A 73 -9.30 22.98 -5.05
C LYS A 73 -8.56 24.26 -4.68
N ALA A 74 -7.23 24.23 -4.63
CA ALA A 74 -6.42 25.41 -4.33
C ALA A 74 -6.61 26.52 -5.38
N ILE A 75 -6.62 26.17 -6.67
CA ILE A 75 -6.88 27.13 -7.76
C ILE A 75 -8.29 27.73 -7.64
N PHE A 76 -9.29 26.91 -7.28
CA PHE A 76 -10.66 27.38 -7.12
C PHE A 76 -10.81 28.35 -5.93
N GLU A 77 -10.21 28.06 -4.78
CA GLU A 77 -10.23 28.97 -3.63
C GLU A 77 -9.51 30.30 -3.92
N ILE A 78 -8.38 30.27 -4.64
CA ILE A 78 -7.71 31.49 -5.10
C ILE A 78 -8.67 32.31 -5.97
N LYS A 79 -9.32 31.70 -6.96
CA LYS A 79 -10.27 32.38 -7.84
C LYS A 79 -11.53 32.91 -7.13
N ARG A 80 -11.90 32.32 -5.99
CA ARG A 80 -13.05 32.76 -5.18
C ARG A 80 -12.70 33.94 -4.26
N ALA A 81 -11.42 34.12 -3.95
CA ALA A 81 -10.90 35.18 -3.08
C ALA A 81 -10.63 36.51 -3.82
N PHE A 82 -10.77 36.54 -5.15
CA PHE A 82 -10.68 37.73 -6.02
C PHE A 82 -12.01 37.99 -6.70
#